data_AF-A0A226QR64-F1
#
_entry.id   AF-A0A226QR64-F1
#
_cell.length_a   1.000
_cell.length_b   1.000
_cell.length_c   1.000
_cell.angle_alpha   90.00
_cell.angle_beta   90.00
_cell.angle_gamma   90.00
#
_symmetry.space_group_name_H-M   'P 1'
#
loop_
_entity.id
_entity.type
_entity.pdbx_description
1 polymer ?
#
loop_
_entity_poly.entity_id
_entity_poly.type
_entity_poly.pdbx_seq_one_letter_code
_entity_poly.pdbx_strand_id
1 'polypeptide(L)'
;MLIFEYTKKEVIHVFHNNEEEMHKNIQKLKEEGWSDNVRMSVTGVPLFHMRILDEDEFKQNYPNVTVHADEKSSSSFGEKYVYYTTHERKMIQRKIIQNHKTKKEGEL
;
A
#
# COMPACT_ATOMS: atom_id res chain seq x y z
N MET A 1 -24.60 27.03 4.68
CA MET A 1 -23.29 26.38 4.49
C MET A 1 -23.45 24.91 4.82
N LEU A 2 -23.17 24.00 3.88
CA LEU A 2 -23.22 22.56 4.14
C LEU A 2 -21.80 22.02 4.19
N ILE A 3 -21.48 21.28 5.26
CA ILE A 3 -20.21 20.55 5.41
C ILE A 3 -20.53 19.08 5.23
N PHE A 4 -19.90 18.46 4.24
CA PHE A 4 -20.00 17.01 4.02
C PHE A 4 -18.70 16.36 4.49
N GLU A 5 -18.79 15.40 5.41
CA GLU A 5 -17.66 14.61 5.88
C GLU A 5 -17.73 13.20 5.28
N TYR A 6 -16.61 12.69 4.79
CA TYR A 6 -16.51 11.30 4.35
C TYR A 6 -15.13 10.73 4.65
N THR A 7 -15.09 9.41 4.84
CA THR A 7 -13.85 8.67 5.09
C THR A 7 -13.31 8.12 3.79
N LYS A 8 -12.09 8.51 3.43
CA LYS A 8 -11.33 7.91 2.33
C LYS A 8 -10.38 6.86 2.91
N LYS A 9 -10.34 5.68 2.30
CA LYS A 9 -9.33 4.65 2.58
C LYS A 9 -8.25 4.74 1.50
N GLU A 10 -7.00 4.85 1.91
CA GLU A 10 -5.82 4.81 1.05
C GLU A 10 -5.05 3.53 1.32
N VAL A 11 -4.45 2.97 0.27
CA VAL A 11 -3.67 1.74 0.31
C VAL A 11 -2.39 1.97 -0.47
N ILE A 12 -1.25 1.58 0.11
CA ILE A 12 0.04 1.57 -0.55
C ILE A 12 0.64 0.18 -0.51
N HIS A 13 1.44 -0.11 -1.52
CA HIS A 13 2.18 -1.35 -1.68
C HIS A 13 3.66 -0.99 -1.78
N VAL A 14 4.51 -1.67 -1.02
CA VAL A 14 5.93 -1.32 -0.92
C VAL A 14 6.77 -2.57 -1.12
N PHE A 15 7.68 -2.50 -2.10
CA PHE A 15 8.77 -3.45 -2.26
C PHE A 15 9.98 -2.98 -1.46
N HIS A 16 10.66 -3.90 -0.80
CA HIS A 16 11.87 -3.61 -0.03
C HIS A 16 13.01 -4.48 -0.56
N ASN A 17 14.22 -3.93 -0.58
CA ASN A 17 15.36 -4.65 -1.14
C ASN A 17 15.97 -5.64 -0.14
N ASN A 18 15.70 -5.48 1.15
CA ASN A 18 16.13 -6.37 2.21
C ASN A 18 15.20 -6.26 3.45
N GLU A 19 15.36 -7.20 4.38
CA GLU A 19 14.56 -7.30 5.61
C GLU A 19 14.74 -6.10 6.56
N GLU A 20 15.96 -5.59 6.70
CA GLU A 20 16.25 -4.45 7.58
C GLU A 20 15.56 -3.17 7.10
N GLU A 21 15.63 -2.90 5.79
CA GLU A 21 14.92 -1.80 5.13
C GLU A 21 13.41 -1.94 5.35
N MET A 22 12.87 -3.14 5.17
CA MET A 22 11.45 -3.41 5.39
C MET A 22 11.02 -3.02 6.79
N HIS A 23 11.72 -3.48 7.83
CA HIS A 23 11.35 -3.15 9.20
C HIS A 23 11.45 -1.65 9.50
N LYS A 24 12.51 -0.99 9.02
CA LYS A 24 12.67 0.48 9.16
C LYS A 24 11.54 1.24 8.48
N ASN A 25 11.18 0.86 7.25
CA ASN A 25 10.08 1.50 6.51
C ASN A 25 8.73 1.28 7.20
N ILE A 26 8.46 0.07 7.71
CA ILE A 26 7.21 -0.20 8.45
C ILE A 26 7.09 0.74 9.67
N GLN A 27 8.17 0.93 10.44
CA GLN A 27 8.12 1.83 11.60
C GLN A 27 7.89 3.29 11.18
N LYS A 28 8.61 3.76 10.16
CA LYS A 28 8.41 5.11 9.62
C LYS A 28 6.98 5.33 9.11
N LEU A 29 6.41 4.35 8.39
CA LEU A 29 5.04 4.42 7.90
C LEU A 29 4.03 4.50 9.06
N LYS A 30 4.26 3.76 10.15
CA LYS A 30 3.43 3.85 11.37
C LYS A 30 3.48 5.25 11.98
N GLU A 31 4.67 5.86 12.07
CA GLU A 31 4.85 7.24 12.55
C GLU A 31 4.11 8.26 11.66
N GLU A 32 4.03 8.00 10.35
CA GLU A 32 3.28 8.80 9.37
C GLU A 32 1.76 8.54 9.36
N GLY A 33 1.27 7.66 10.24
CA GLY A 33 -0.15 7.34 10.41
C GLY A 33 -0.69 6.26 9.48
N TRP A 34 0.18 5.45 8.88
CA TRP A 34 -0.20 4.23 8.17
C TRP A 34 -0.36 3.04 9.12
N SER A 35 -1.12 2.05 8.69
CA SER A 35 -1.22 0.77 9.41
C SER A 35 0.10 -0.01 9.36
N ASP A 36 0.16 -1.07 10.16
CA ASP A 36 1.11 -2.16 9.92
C ASP A 36 0.83 -2.87 8.58
N ASN A 37 1.68 -3.83 8.22
CA ASN A 37 1.43 -4.71 7.08
C ASN A 37 0.08 -5.42 7.24
N VAL A 38 -0.83 -5.22 6.29
CA VAL A 38 -2.17 -5.84 6.30
C VAL A 38 -2.21 -7.17 5.56
N ARG A 39 -1.12 -7.58 4.91
CA ARG A 39 -1.03 -8.90 4.29
C ARG A 39 -0.88 -9.96 5.37
N MET A 40 -1.93 -10.76 5.55
CA MET A 40 -1.98 -11.84 6.53
C MET A 40 -2.28 -13.17 5.83
N SER A 41 -1.69 -14.25 6.33
CA SER A 41 -2.10 -15.61 5.98
C SER A 41 -3.46 -15.95 6.60
N VAL A 42 -4.04 -17.07 6.16
CA VAL A 42 -5.32 -17.59 6.71
C VAL A 42 -5.24 -17.89 8.21
N THR A 43 -4.04 -18.12 8.75
CA THR A 43 -3.78 -18.37 10.18
C THR A 43 -3.45 -17.10 10.96
N GLY A 44 -3.49 -15.92 10.34
CA GLY A 44 -3.17 -14.65 11.01
C GLY A 44 -1.69 -14.38 11.20
N VAL A 45 -0.82 -15.07 10.46
CA VAL A 45 0.62 -14.75 10.41
C VAL A 45 0.88 -13.70 9.32
N PRO A 46 1.60 -12.60 9.61
CA PRO A 46 1.96 -11.60 8.60
C PRO A 46 2.79 -12.18 7.45
N LEU A 47 2.46 -11.76 6.22
CA LEU A 47 3.13 -12.18 5.00
C LEU A 47 4.02 -11.05 4.50
N PHE A 48 5.33 -11.24 4.62
CA PHE A 48 6.35 -10.27 4.18
C PHE A 48 6.97 -10.61 2.84
N HIS A 49 6.75 -11.81 2.30
CA HIS A 49 7.28 -12.23 1.02
C HIS A 49 6.19 -12.26 -0.05
N MET A 50 6.59 -11.95 -1.29
CA MET A 50 5.80 -12.20 -2.49
C MET A 50 6.64 -13.06 -3.42
N ARG A 51 6.11 -14.23 -3.79
CA ARG A 51 6.75 -15.16 -4.72
C ARG A 51 6.80 -14.55 -6.12
N ILE A 52 7.93 -14.72 -6.79
CA ILE A 52 8.16 -14.33 -8.18
C ILE A 52 8.19 -15.60 -9.02
N LEU A 53 7.30 -15.67 -10.01
CA LEU A 53 7.21 -16.80 -10.94
C LEU A 53 8.07 -16.57 -12.19
N ASP A 54 8.01 -15.35 -12.72
CA ASP A 54 8.82 -14.88 -13.84
C ASP A 54 9.62 -13.65 -13.40
N GLU A 55 10.95 -13.82 -13.26
CA GLU A 55 11.82 -12.71 -12.85
C GLU A 55 12.01 -11.69 -13.96
N ASP A 56 12.06 -12.12 -15.21
CA ASP A 56 12.33 -11.23 -16.35
C ASP A 56 11.14 -10.29 -16.56
N GLU A 57 9.91 -10.81 -16.51
CA GLU A 57 8.69 -9.99 -16.54
C GLU A 57 8.60 -9.06 -15.33
N PHE A 58 8.94 -9.55 -14.14
CA PHE A 58 8.90 -8.73 -12.93
C PHE A 58 9.90 -7.56 -13.01
N LYS A 59 11.13 -7.82 -13.47
CA LYS A 59 12.21 -6.84 -13.60
C LYS A 59 11.95 -5.80 -14.69
N GLN A 60 11.15 -6.11 -15.71
CA GLN A 60 10.70 -5.10 -16.68
C GLN A 60 9.86 -4.01 -16.01
N ASN A 61 9.02 -4.38 -15.04
CA ASN A 61 8.15 -3.45 -14.32
C ASN A 61 8.85 -2.82 -13.10
N TYR A 62 9.76 -3.57 -12.46
CA TYR A 62 10.42 -3.17 -11.20
C TYR A 62 11.94 -3.42 -11.27
N PRO A 63 12.68 -2.72 -12.13
CA PRO A 63 14.10 -3.01 -12.39
C PRO A 63 14.99 -2.88 -11.14
N ASN A 64 14.62 -1.95 -10.25
CA ASN A 64 15.40 -1.62 -9.05
C ASN A 64 15.06 -2.48 -7.82
N VAL A 65 14.10 -3.40 -7.90
CA VAL A 65 13.70 -4.25 -6.76
C VAL A 65 14.58 -5.49 -6.70
N THR A 66 15.25 -5.75 -5.59
CA THR A 66 16.05 -6.96 -5.40
C THR A 66 15.15 -8.20 -5.32
N VAL A 67 15.38 -9.16 -6.22
CA VAL A 67 14.77 -10.49 -6.17
C VAL A 67 15.71 -11.42 -5.43
N HIS A 68 15.19 -12.06 -4.40
CA HIS A 68 15.88 -13.02 -3.56
C HIS A 68 15.54 -14.43 -4.02
N ALA A 69 16.38 -15.39 -3.67
CA ALA A 69 16.10 -16.81 -3.87
C ALA A 69 16.35 -17.55 -2.56
N ASP A 70 15.44 -18.46 -2.21
CA ASP A 70 15.66 -19.33 -1.07
C ASP A 70 16.91 -20.19 -1.27
N GLU A 71 17.61 -20.48 -0.17
CA GLU A 71 18.64 -21.53 -0.19
C GLU A 71 17.99 -22.83 -0.66
N LYS A 72 18.64 -23.49 -1.63
CA LYS A 72 18.17 -24.76 -2.18
C LYS A 72 18.13 -25.78 -1.06
N SER A 73 16.92 -26.11 -0.62
CA SER A 73 16.65 -27.27 0.23
C SER A 73 15.96 -28.35 -0.61
N SER A 74 15.83 -29.55 -0.06
CA SER A 74 15.06 -30.64 -0.70
C SER A 74 13.59 -30.28 -0.97
N SER A 75 13.08 -29.23 -0.32
CA SER A 75 11.68 -28.81 -0.36
C SER A 75 11.46 -27.46 -1.05
N SER A 76 12.53 -26.71 -1.32
CA SER A 76 12.49 -25.42 -2.01
C SER A 76 13.30 -25.51 -3.30
N PHE A 77 12.63 -25.42 -4.44
CA PHE A 77 13.27 -25.42 -5.77
C PHE A 77 14.02 -24.11 -6.08
N GLY A 78 14.57 -23.42 -5.06
CA GLY A 78 15.11 -22.07 -5.18
C GLY A 78 14.02 -21.07 -5.55
N GLU A 79 12.90 -21.11 -4.83
CA GLU A 79 11.79 -20.19 -5.09
C GLU A 79 12.28 -18.74 -4.96
N LYS A 80 11.94 -17.93 -5.95
CA LYS A 80 12.31 -16.52 -5.99
C LYS A 80 11.24 -15.70 -5.28
N TYR A 81 11.66 -14.68 -4.54
CA TYR A 81 10.75 -13.81 -3.81
C TYR A 81 11.27 -12.38 -3.68
N VAL A 82 10.39 -11.48 -3.27
CA VAL A 82 10.72 -10.11 -2.87
C VAL A 82 10.10 -9.81 -1.51
N TYR A 83 10.71 -8.90 -0.74
CA TYR A 83 10.08 -8.34 0.45
C TYR A 83 8.98 -7.37 0.01
N TYR A 84 7.76 -7.58 0.49
CA TYR A 84 6.58 -6.87 0.04
C TYR A 84 5.54 -6.69 1.15
N THR A 85 5.19 -5.44 1.41
CA THR A 85 4.19 -5.07 2.43
C THR A 85 3.05 -4.26 1.83
N THR A 86 1.90 -4.28 2.48
CA THR A 86 0.74 -3.44 2.13
C THR A 86 0.27 -2.69 3.36
N HIS A 87 0.03 -1.40 3.22
CA HIS A 87 -0.35 -0.52 4.32
C HIS A 87 -1.59 0.26 3.95
N GLU A 88 -2.42 0.54 4.96
CA GLU A 88 -3.68 1.24 4.79
C GLU A 88 -3.74 2.44 5.74
N ARG A 89 -4.42 3.49 5.30
CA ARG A 89 -4.73 4.66 6.13
C ARG A 89 -6.14 5.13 5.87
N LYS A 90 -6.82 5.58 6.92
CA LYS A 90 -8.12 6.27 6.82
C LYS A 90 -7.90 7.77 6.96
N MET A 91 -8.50 8.54 6.07
CA MET A 91 -8.48 10.00 6.14
C MET A 91 -9.90 10.54 6.13
N ILE A 92 -10.19 11.48 7.03
CA ILE A 92 -11.45 12.23 7.02
C ILE A 92 -11.27 13.40 6.07
N GLN A 93 -12.11 13.46 5.03
CA GLN A 93 -12.16 14.60 4.13
C GLN A 93 -13.44 15.39 4.36
N ARG A 94 -13.30 16.72 4.39
CA ARG A 94 -14.41 17.66 4.54
C ARG A 94 -14.56 18.46 3.25
N LYS A 95 -15.77 18.46 2.67
CA LYS A 95 -16.10 19.29 1.52
C LYS A 95 -17.11 20.36 1.95
N ILE A 96 -16.77 21.63 1.75
CA ILE A 96 -17.68 22.74 1.98
C ILE A 96 -18.43 23.00 0.67
N ILE A 97 -19.76 22.93 0.71
CA ILE A 97 -20.62 23.30 -0.42
C ILE A 97 -21.28 24.64 -0.08
N GLN A 98 -20.94 25.67 -0.84
CA GLN A 98 -21.62 26.97 -0.80
C GLN A 98 -22.69 27.00 -1.89
N ASN A 99 -23.97 26.91 -1.49
CA ASN A 99 -25.09 27.14 -2.40
C ASN A 99 -25.10 28.62 -2.80
N HIS A 100 -24.61 28.94 -3.99
CA HIS A 100 -24.97 30.21 -4.63
C HIS A 100 -26.37 30.05 -5.20
N LYS A 101 -27.39 30.47 -4.44
CA LYS A 101 -28.70 30.78 -5.03
C LYS A 101 -28.50 32.04 -5.86
N THR A 102 -28.29 31.90 -7.17
CA THR A 102 -28.55 33.00 -8.10
C THR A 102 -30.06 33.25 -8.11
N LYS A 103 -30.50 34.20 -7.27
CA LYS A 103 -31.68 35.00 -7.59
C LYS A 103 -31.32 35.80 -8.85
N LYS A 104 -31.87 35.43 -10.00
CA LYS A 104 -32.27 36.45 -10.97
C LYS A 104 -33.74 36.74 -10.67
N GLU A 105 -33.93 37.74 -9.81
CA GLU A 105 -35.14 38.54 -9.78
C GLU A 105 -35.31 39.21 -11.15
N GLY A 106 -36.57 39.50 -11.48
CA GLY A 106 -37.01 39.84 -12.83
C GLY A 106 -36.24 40.97 -13.50
N GLU A 107 -36.02 40.79 -14.79
CA GLU A 107 -35.88 41.90 -15.73
C GLU A 107 -37.09 41.82 -16.66
N LEU A 108 -37.99 42.79 -16.43
CA LEU A 108 -38.97 43.46 -17.28
C LEU A 108 -39.51 42.74 -18.53
#